data_AF-A0A3C0AN60-F1
#
_entry.id   AF-A0A3C0AN60-F1
#
_cell.length_a   1.000
_cell.length_b   1.000
_cell.length_c   1.000
_cell.angle_alpha   90.00
_cell.angle_beta   90.00
_cell.angle_gamma   90.00
#
_symmetry.space_group_name_H-M   'P 1'
#
loop_
_entity.id
_entity.type
_entity.pdbx_description
1 polymer ?
#
loop_
_entity_poly.entity_id
_entity_poly.type
_entity_poly.pdbx_seq_one_letter_code
_entity_poly.pdbx_strand_id
1 'polypeptide(L)'
;RAPIVEANTLRLYSRLIGLEEDPRSKSGQNQLWEFAELILPRKSPGDFNQALMDLGSLVCTPQNPGCEACPVSSGCEAFLRQKQHLIPVPKGRPEITSLTDVSIAVFSGNQVMIRQRLPGERWAGLWDFPRL
;
A
#
# COMPACT_ATOMS: atom_id res chain seq x y z
N ARG A 1 -3.20 3.38 -21.90
CA ARG A 1 -2.40 4.11 -20.89
C ARG A 1 -3.17 3.98 -19.59
N ALA A 2 -2.59 3.36 -18.57
CA ALA A 2 -3.22 3.19 -17.26
C ALA A 2 -2.21 3.63 -16.20
N PRO A 3 -2.46 4.73 -15.48
CA PRO A 3 -1.63 5.11 -14.34
C PRO A 3 -1.78 4.09 -13.21
N ILE A 4 -0.88 4.15 -12.23
CA ILE A 4 -0.98 3.36 -11.00
C ILE A 4 -0.89 4.27 -9.79
N VAL A 5 -1.65 3.92 -8.75
CA VAL A 5 -1.50 4.42 -7.39
C VAL A 5 -1.65 3.22 -6.46
N GLU A 6 -0.51 2.65 -6.05
CA GLU A 6 -0.41 1.60 -5.03
C GLU A 6 0.37 2.10 -3.81
N ALA A 7 0.63 1.27 -2.81
CA ALA A 7 1.23 1.71 -1.54
C ALA A 7 2.58 2.47 -1.68
N ASN A 8 3.46 2.07 -2.58
CA ASN A 8 4.75 2.74 -2.80
C ASN A 8 4.59 4.04 -3.61
N THR A 9 3.87 3.98 -4.71
CA THR A 9 3.58 5.13 -5.59
C THR A 9 2.71 6.17 -4.91
N LEU A 10 1.77 5.78 -4.04
CA LEU A 10 0.99 6.69 -3.19
C LEU A 10 1.89 7.55 -2.31
N ARG A 11 2.87 6.94 -1.63
CA ARG A 11 3.86 7.66 -0.80
C ARG A 11 4.78 8.53 -1.66
N LEU A 12 5.28 7.98 -2.76
CA LEU A 12 6.15 8.70 -3.69
C LEU A 12 5.45 9.96 -4.22
N TYR A 13 4.24 9.83 -4.77
CA TYR A 13 3.49 10.94 -5.32
C TYR A 13 3.10 11.95 -4.26
N SER A 14 2.65 11.48 -3.10
CA SER A 14 2.35 12.36 -1.96
C SER A 14 3.55 13.24 -1.62
N ARG A 15 4.76 12.68 -1.60
CA ARG A 15 5.99 13.45 -1.36
C ARG A 15 6.37 14.36 -2.53
N LEU A 16 6.23 13.89 -3.77
CA LEU A 16 6.54 14.69 -4.96
C LEU A 16 5.68 15.96 -5.02
N ILE A 17 4.37 15.83 -4.79
CA ILE A 17 3.44 16.97 -4.86
C ILE A 17 3.29 17.72 -3.53
N GLY A 18 3.89 17.21 -2.44
CA GLY A 18 3.78 17.81 -1.12
C GLY A 18 2.37 17.73 -0.53
N LEU A 19 1.68 16.60 -0.74
CA LEU A 19 0.29 16.40 -0.30
C LEU A 19 0.16 16.51 1.23
N GLU A 20 -0.55 17.53 1.70
CA GLU A 20 -0.80 17.77 3.13
C GLU A 20 -2.08 17.07 3.63
N GLU A 21 -2.95 16.62 2.73
CA GLU A 21 -4.17 15.87 3.06
C GLU A 21 -3.89 14.38 3.32
N ASP A 22 -4.87 13.70 3.93
CA ASP A 22 -4.85 12.24 4.01
C ASP A 22 -4.92 11.64 2.58
N PRO A 23 -3.88 10.94 2.10
CA PRO A 23 -3.89 10.34 0.76
C PRO A 23 -4.95 9.25 0.58
N ARG A 24 -5.58 8.78 1.67
CA ARG A 24 -6.65 7.78 1.67
C ARG A 24 -8.04 8.42 1.67
N SER A 25 -8.14 9.74 1.84
CA SER A 25 -9.39 10.46 1.65
C SER A 25 -9.77 10.52 0.16
N LYS A 26 -11.04 10.81 -0.15
CA LYS A 26 -11.49 10.97 -1.54
C LYS A 26 -10.71 12.09 -2.26
N SER A 27 -10.50 13.23 -1.60
CA SER A 27 -9.76 14.36 -2.15
C SER A 27 -8.29 14.00 -2.39
N GLY A 28 -7.62 13.42 -1.40
CA GLY A 28 -6.23 12.97 -1.54
C GLY A 28 -6.06 11.93 -2.65
N GLN A 29 -6.96 10.94 -2.76
CA GLN A 29 -6.94 9.97 -3.86
C GLN A 29 -7.09 10.66 -5.21
N ASN A 30 -8.03 11.60 -5.37
CA ASN A 30 -8.22 12.31 -6.62
C ASN A 30 -6.94 13.04 -7.05
N GLN A 31 -6.30 13.78 -6.15
CA GLN A 31 -5.05 14.50 -6.44
C GLN A 31 -3.92 13.54 -6.86
N LEU A 32 -3.83 12.38 -6.22
CA LEU A 32 -2.81 11.37 -6.56
C LEU A 32 -3.05 10.74 -7.93
N TRP A 33 -4.31 10.43 -8.27
CA TRP A 33 -4.66 9.87 -9.58
C TRP A 33 -4.49 10.90 -10.70
N GLU A 34 -4.90 12.15 -10.47
CA GLU A 34 -4.68 13.25 -11.42
C GLU A 34 -3.19 13.46 -11.70
N PHE A 35 -2.35 13.48 -10.64
CA PHE A 35 -0.91 13.55 -10.80
C PHE A 35 -0.36 12.35 -11.57
N ALA A 36 -0.80 11.13 -11.24
CA ALA A 36 -0.36 9.91 -11.93
C ALA A 36 -0.73 9.93 -13.42
N GLU A 37 -1.92 10.42 -13.78
CA GLU A 37 -2.33 10.60 -15.18
C GLU A 37 -1.48 11.63 -15.91
N LEU A 38 -1.18 12.75 -15.25
CA LEU A 38 -0.40 13.85 -15.80
C LEU A 38 1.02 13.42 -16.20
N ILE A 39 1.69 12.66 -15.33
CA ILE A 39 3.10 12.27 -15.55
C ILE A 39 3.26 11.04 -16.44
N LEU A 40 2.19 10.26 -16.66
CA LEU A 40 2.28 8.99 -17.38
C LEU A 40 2.66 9.22 -18.86
N PRO A 41 3.79 8.70 -19.35
CA PRO A 41 4.18 8.90 -20.74
C PRO A 41 3.23 8.18 -21.71
N ARG A 42 3.23 8.63 -22.97
CA ARG A 42 2.50 7.95 -24.05
C ARG A 42 3.20 6.67 -24.50
N LYS A 43 4.54 6.67 -24.46
CA LYS A 43 5.39 5.53 -24.83
C LYS A 43 5.83 4.80 -23.55
N SER A 44 5.83 3.47 -23.59
CA SER A 44 6.28 2.61 -22.47
C SER A 44 5.67 2.94 -21.10
N PRO A 45 4.33 3.09 -20.97
CA PRO A 45 3.70 3.37 -19.69
C PRO A 45 3.93 2.26 -18.65
N GLY A 46 4.12 1.00 -19.08
CA GLY A 46 4.43 -0.12 -18.19
C GLY A 46 5.80 0.03 -17.53
N ASP A 47 6.85 0.25 -18.31
CA ASP A 47 8.21 0.48 -17.81
C ASP A 47 8.26 1.69 -16.87
N PHE A 48 7.53 2.75 -17.21
CA PHE A 48 7.44 3.94 -16.37
C PHE A 48 6.75 3.66 -15.03
N ASN A 49 5.62 2.95 -15.04
CA ASN A 49 4.96 2.52 -13.82
C ASN A 49 5.87 1.64 -12.95
N GLN A 50 6.61 0.70 -13.57
CA GLN A 50 7.57 -0.14 -12.86
C GLN A 50 8.70 0.69 -12.24
N ALA A 51 9.27 1.63 -12.99
CA ALA A 51 10.30 2.53 -12.47
C ALA A 51 9.81 3.36 -11.28
N LEU A 52 8.55 3.80 -11.27
CA LEU A 52 7.96 4.52 -10.14
C LEU A 52 7.71 3.62 -8.92
N MET A 53 7.31 2.36 -9.14
CA MET A 53 7.21 1.37 -8.04
C MET A 53 8.59 1.06 -7.45
N ASP A 54 9.61 0.86 -8.29
CA ASP A 54 10.98 0.60 -7.86
C ASP A 54 11.56 1.81 -7.12
N LEU A 55 11.36 3.01 -7.64
CA LEU A 55 11.76 4.24 -6.96
C LEU A 55 11.07 4.38 -5.60
N GLY A 56 9.77 4.09 -5.54
CA GLY A 56 9.00 4.09 -4.31
C GLY A 56 9.50 3.07 -3.29
N SER A 57 9.90 1.88 -3.73
CA SER A 57 10.32 0.78 -2.85
C SER A 57 11.78 0.86 -2.41
N LEU A 58 12.70 1.25 -3.30
CA LEU A 58 14.14 1.20 -3.07
C LEU A 58 14.73 2.52 -2.56
N VAL A 59 14.14 3.66 -2.93
CA VAL A 59 14.71 4.99 -2.62
C VAL A 59 13.77 5.80 -1.75
N CYS A 60 12.53 5.99 -2.17
CA CYS A 60 11.53 6.77 -1.45
C CYS A 60 10.85 5.90 -0.38
N THR A 61 11.64 5.26 0.48
CA THR A 61 11.20 4.32 1.51
C THR A 61 10.35 5.00 2.60
N PRO A 62 9.53 4.24 3.36
CA PRO A 62 8.75 4.81 4.46
C PRO A 62 9.61 5.51 5.52
N GLN A 63 10.75 4.90 5.87
CA GLN A 63 11.69 5.41 6.88
C GLN A 63 13.04 5.64 6.21
N ASN A 64 13.67 6.78 6.51
CA ASN A 64 14.98 7.19 5.99
C ASN A 64 15.08 7.11 4.45
N PRO A 65 14.22 7.86 3.70
CA PRO A 65 14.30 7.86 2.25
C PRO A 65 15.65 8.41 1.75
N GLY A 66 16.21 7.79 0.71
CA GLY A 66 17.47 8.17 0.09
C GLY A 66 17.35 9.41 -0.79
N CYS A 67 16.85 10.52 -0.25
CA CYS A 67 16.48 11.71 -1.02
C CYS A 67 17.66 12.37 -1.73
N GLU A 68 18.86 12.35 -1.15
CA GLU A 68 20.07 12.94 -1.76
C GLU A 68 20.46 12.26 -3.08
N ALA A 69 20.27 10.94 -3.17
CA ALA A 69 20.55 10.14 -4.36
C ALA A 69 19.30 9.92 -5.23
N CYS A 70 18.15 10.49 -4.87
CA CYS A 70 16.90 10.28 -5.58
C CYS A 70 16.95 11.02 -6.94
N PRO A 71 16.69 10.35 -8.07
CA PRO A 71 16.81 10.93 -9.41
C PRO A 71 15.80 12.06 -9.69
N VAL A 72 14.78 12.22 -8.86
CA VAL A 72 13.72 13.23 -8.99
C VAL A 72 13.65 14.17 -7.78
N SER A 73 14.72 14.23 -6.96
CA SER A 73 14.78 15.04 -5.75
C SER A 73 14.60 16.53 -6.00
N SER A 74 15.11 17.03 -7.13
CA SER A 74 15.02 18.44 -7.52
C SER A 74 13.59 18.94 -7.76
N GLY A 75 12.65 18.02 -8.08
CA GLY A 75 11.24 18.32 -8.26
C GLY A 75 10.35 17.79 -7.13
N CYS A 76 10.93 17.38 -6.00
CA CYS A 76 10.18 16.80 -4.89
C CYS A 76 9.84 17.86 -3.84
N GLU A 77 8.58 18.30 -3.78
CA GLU A 77 8.12 19.31 -2.83
C GLU A 77 8.41 18.94 -1.37
N ALA A 78 8.19 17.68 -0.99
CA ALA A 78 8.49 17.23 0.36
C ALA A 78 9.99 17.31 0.68
N PHE A 79 10.88 17.04 -0.26
CA PHE A 79 12.33 17.15 -0.03
C PHE A 79 12.77 18.60 0.04
N LEU A 80 12.31 19.44 -0.89
CA LEU A 80 12.61 20.88 -0.93
C LEU A 80 12.17 21.59 0.36
N ARG A 81 11.07 21.13 0.97
CA ARG A 81 10.55 21.64 2.25
C ARG A 81 10.99 20.86 3.48
N GLN A 82 11.84 19.84 3.32
CA GLN A 82 12.31 18.94 4.39
C GLN A 82 11.17 18.23 5.16
N LYS A 83 10.04 17.98 4.49
CA LYS A 83 8.83 17.33 5.04
C LYS A 83 8.67 15.85 4.65
N GLN A 84 9.67 15.21 4.02
CA GLN A 84 9.56 13.81 3.58
C GLN A 84 9.25 12.80 4.70
N HIS A 85 9.57 13.13 5.95
CA HIS A 85 9.26 12.31 7.12
C HIS A 85 7.84 12.53 7.68
N LEU A 86 7.18 13.61 7.26
CA LEU A 86 5.81 13.97 7.66
C LEU A 86 4.77 13.59 6.60
N ILE A 87 5.21 13.36 5.36
CA ILE A 87 4.36 13.06 4.21
C ILE A 87 4.60 11.61 3.76
N PRO A 88 3.54 10.80 3.58
CA PRO A 88 2.13 11.13 3.74
C PRO A 88 1.66 11.22 5.20
N VAL A 89 0.52 11.87 5.41
CA VAL A 89 -0.16 11.88 6.72
C VAL A 89 -0.44 10.45 7.19
N PRO A 90 0.00 10.06 8.41
CA PRO A 90 -0.15 8.71 8.94
C PRO A 90 -1.61 8.25 8.99
N LYS A 91 -1.83 6.95 8.73
CA LYS A 91 -3.13 6.33 8.97
C LYS A 91 -3.36 6.19 10.46
N GLY A 92 -4.55 6.62 10.91
CA GLY A 92 -5.02 6.32 12.26
C GLY A 92 -5.02 4.81 12.48
N ARG A 93 -4.48 4.36 13.63
CA ARG A 93 -4.49 2.93 13.96
C ARG A 93 -5.94 2.51 14.21
N PRO A 94 -6.46 1.48 13.51
CA PRO A 94 -7.78 0.96 13.83
C PRO A 94 -7.77 0.37 15.24
N GLU A 95 -8.91 0.41 15.91
CA GLU A 95 -9.08 -0.32 17.16
C GLU A 95 -8.91 -1.82 16.90
N ILE A 96 -8.09 -2.47 17.73
CA ILE A 96 -7.84 -3.90 17.63
C ILE A 96 -8.89 -4.61 18.47
N THR A 97 -9.71 -5.45 17.82
CA THR A 97 -10.65 -6.33 18.53
C THR A 97 -9.95 -7.63 18.88
N SER A 98 -9.82 -7.90 20.18
CA SER A 98 -9.38 -9.21 20.67
C SER A 98 -10.46 -10.25 20.39
N LEU A 99 -10.09 -11.35 19.73
CA LEU A 99 -10.97 -12.46 19.42
C LEU A 99 -10.38 -13.74 20.03
N THR A 100 -11.24 -14.53 20.67
CA THR A 100 -10.91 -15.89 21.13
C THR A 100 -11.60 -16.86 20.18
N ASP A 101 -10.81 -17.68 19.50
CA ASP A 101 -11.27 -18.74 18.60
C ASP A 101 -10.86 -20.10 19.17
N VAL A 102 -11.75 -21.09 19.14
CA VAL A 102 -11.42 -22.49 19.46
C VAL A 102 -11.49 -23.31 18.18
N SER A 103 -10.40 -23.99 17.86
CA SER A 103 -10.31 -24.88 16.70
C SER A 103 -10.15 -26.34 17.14
N ILE A 104 -10.83 -27.25 16.47
CA ILE A 104 -10.82 -28.68 16.77
C ILE A 104 -10.07 -29.43 15.68
N ALA A 105 -8.94 -30.04 16.03
CA ALA A 105 -8.24 -30.96 15.14
C ALA A 105 -8.74 -32.40 15.37
N VAL A 106 -9.33 -32.99 14.34
CA VAL A 106 -9.82 -34.38 14.37
C VAL A 106 -8.95 -35.24 13.45
N PHE A 107 -8.35 -36.29 14.00
CA PHE A 107 -7.45 -37.19 13.28
C PHE A 107 -8.07 -38.58 13.09
N SER A 108 -7.80 -39.20 11.95
CA SER A 108 -8.11 -40.60 11.66
C SER A 108 -6.94 -41.23 10.92
N GLY A 109 -6.09 -41.98 11.64
CA GLY A 109 -4.81 -42.45 11.12
C GLY A 109 -3.93 -41.28 10.65
N ASN A 110 -3.55 -41.29 9.37
CA ASN A 110 -2.74 -40.23 8.74
C ASN A 110 -3.60 -39.12 8.09
N GLN A 111 -4.91 -39.09 8.34
CA GLN A 111 -5.82 -38.08 7.82
C GLN A 111 -6.23 -37.11 8.92
N VAL A 112 -6.54 -35.87 8.53
CA VAL A 112 -7.08 -34.84 9.42
C VAL A 112 -8.30 -34.19 8.79
N MET A 113 -9.30 -33.89 9.62
CA MET A 113 -10.51 -33.21 9.17
C MET A 113 -10.27 -31.71 9.04
N ILE A 114 -10.57 -31.19 7.86
CA ILE A 114 -10.60 -29.77 7.56
C ILE A 114 -11.92 -29.43 6.85
N ARG A 115 -12.35 -28.19 6.95
CA ARG A 115 -13.50 -27.66 6.21
C ARG A 115 -13.13 -26.40 5.47
N GLN A 116 -13.77 -26.15 4.34
CA GLN A 116 -13.70 -24.84 3.71
C GLN A 116 -14.59 -23.86 4.48
N ARG A 117 -14.07 -22.66 4.72
CA ARG A 117 -14.76 -21.61 5.46
C ARG A 117 -15.91 -21.03 4.64
N LEU A 118 -17.06 -20.85 5.29
CA LEU A 118 -18.31 -20.43 4.66
C LEU A 118 -18.32 -18.91 4.38
N PRO A 119 -19.16 -18.44 3.45
CA PRO A 119 -19.38 -17.00 3.25
C PRO A 119 -19.78 -16.31 4.57
N GLY A 120 -19.19 -15.14 4.83
CA GLY A 120 -19.42 -14.37 6.06
C GLY A 120 -18.48 -14.73 7.23
N GLU A 121 -17.78 -15.86 7.17
CA GLU A 121 -16.70 -16.16 8.12
C GLU A 121 -15.44 -15.32 7.79
N ARG A 122 -14.65 -14.99 8.82
CA ARG A 122 -13.29 -14.49 8.60
C ARG A 122 -12.54 -15.48 7.70
N TRP A 123 -11.79 -15.04 6.70
CA TRP A 123 -11.08 -15.94 5.78
C TRP A 123 -11.99 -16.96 5.03
N ALA A 124 -13.24 -16.60 4.75
CA ALA A 124 -14.14 -17.36 3.89
C ALA A 124 -13.43 -17.87 2.60
N GLY A 125 -13.70 -19.13 2.24
CA GLY A 125 -13.08 -19.79 1.10
C GLY A 125 -11.72 -20.47 1.36
N LEU A 126 -11.05 -20.20 2.49
CA LEU A 126 -9.86 -20.95 2.90
C LEU A 126 -10.24 -22.28 3.57
N TRP A 127 -9.30 -23.22 3.59
CA TRP A 127 -9.42 -24.45 4.37
C TRP A 127 -8.90 -24.23 5.78
N ASP A 128 -9.65 -24.69 6.78
CA ASP A 128 -9.31 -24.55 8.19
C ASP A 128 -9.86 -25.73 9.00
N PHE A 129 -9.44 -25.85 10.25
CA PHE A 129 -10.07 -26.76 11.19
C PHE A 129 -11.50 -26.33 11.50
N PRO A 130 -12.39 -27.28 11.83
CA PRO A 130 -13.66 -26.96 12.47
C PRO A 130 -13.45 -26.04 13.68
N ARG A 131 -14.33 -25.05 13.84
CA ARG A 131 -14.30 -24.08 14.95
C ARG A 131 -15.57 -24.23 15.78
N LEU A 132 -15.47 -23.96 17.09
CA LEU A 132 -16.61 -23.81 18.00
C LEU A 132 -17.10 -22.36 18.01
#